data_AF-A2G6V4-F1
#
_entry.id   AF-A2G6V4-F1
#
_cell.length_a   1.000
_cell.length_b   1.000
_cell.length_c   1.000
_cell.angle_alpha   90.00
_cell.angle_beta   90.00
_cell.angle_gamma   90.00
#
_symmetry.space_group_name_H-M   'P 1'
#
loop_
_entity.id
_entity.type
_entity.pdbx_description
1 polymer ?
#
loop_
_entity_poly.entity_id
_entity_poly.type
_entity_poly.pdbx_seq_one_letter_code
_entity_poly.pdbx_strand_id
1 'polypeptide(L)'
;MSGSTQPANEIECSFCNIKLIDAFEYPSQASKLIWDVNSENILQASSQIIDFINTNKIPIKMAIYLIDIISQLREKNIKLLADLYQAISNKFSCTIQPRNEKLTSLLHYRGFKFANFRPKMKEEDIINVYSIDSALHYIAYDKVDELKIKFPYLDIAREINEITPLDCAIKYGSELCFNYFKNLGAKYTDKSELYAVQGGNTNIFMQMIEDKKSFNYRQYEIAEYLKSNFRQNPDSIAESMFFGNYDVASYLLSNGGNINKLYIIFHIIFIIILLHPFYSHIYHCFITFFFISCSSLLYDILFHFIFIIVS
;
A
#
# COMPACT_ATOMS: atom_id res chain seq x y z
N MET A 1 27.63 36.61 25.00
CA MET A 1 27.76 35.90 23.72
C MET A 1 27.35 34.45 23.98
N SER A 2 26.11 34.10 23.64
CA SER A 2 25.55 32.77 23.88
C SER A 2 26.03 31.80 22.80
N GLY A 3 26.78 30.77 23.20
CA GLY A 3 27.20 29.69 22.30
C GLY A 3 26.01 28.81 21.94
N SER A 4 25.76 28.65 20.64
CA SER A 4 24.83 27.63 20.15
C SER A 4 25.51 26.27 20.24
N THR A 5 25.15 25.50 21.24
CA THR A 5 25.38 24.05 21.28
C THR A 5 24.54 23.42 20.17
N GLN A 6 25.19 22.92 19.11
CA GLN A 6 24.55 21.98 18.19
C GLN A 6 24.10 20.75 18.98
N PRO A 7 22.89 20.23 18.76
CA PRO A 7 22.47 18.99 19.39
C PRO A 7 23.34 17.84 18.89
N ALA A 8 23.84 17.05 19.85
CA ALA A 8 24.67 15.89 19.62
C ALA A 8 23.92 14.79 18.84
N ASN A 9 24.62 14.23 17.85
CA ASN A 9 24.30 13.04 17.05
C ASN A 9 23.03 12.29 17.48
N GLU A 10 21.96 12.50 16.71
CA GLU A 10 20.84 11.57 16.71
C GLU A 10 21.32 10.24 16.17
N ILE A 11 21.07 9.18 16.95
CA ILE A 11 21.33 7.80 16.57
C ILE A 11 20.47 7.50 15.35
N GLU A 12 21.08 7.50 14.17
CA GLU A 12 20.49 7.13 12.89
C GLU A 12 20.03 5.67 12.96
N CYS A 13 18.77 5.47 13.35
CA CYS A 13 18.18 4.15 13.48
C CYS A 13 17.74 3.68 12.09
N SER A 14 18.69 3.17 11.31
CA SER A 14 18.46 2.56 9.99
C SER A 14 17.74 1.21 10.14
N PHE A 15 16.59 1.04 9.46
CA PHE A 15 15.86 -0.24 9.47
C PHE A 15 16.53 -1.31 8.62
N CYS A 16 17.47 -0.94 7.75
CA CYS A 16 18.30 -1.88 7.01
C CYS A 16 18.97 -2.94 7.90
N ASN A 17 19.15 -2.66 9.20
CA ASN A 17 19.75 -3.58 10.17
C ASN A 17 18.75 -4.38 11.00
N ILE A 18 17.44 -4.14 10.84
CA ILE A 18 16.42 -4.85 11.59
C ILE A 18 16.18 -6.18 10.91
N LYS A 19 16.63 -7.25 11.57
CA LYS A 19 16.35 -8.60 11.12
C LYS A 19 14.83 -8.78 11.07
N LEU A 20 14.31 -8.91 9.84
CA LEU A 20 12.93 -9.28 9.59
C LEU A 20 12.61 -10.58 10.34
N ILE A 21 11.40 -10.67 10.88
CA ILE A 21 10.85 -11.96 11.30
C ILE A 21 10.82 -12.83 10.05
N ASP A 22 11.43 -14.01 10.10
CA ASP A 22 11.64 -14.89 8.94
C ASP A 22 10.33 -15.14 8.14
N ALA A 23 9.17 -15.17 8.83
CA ALA A 23 7.85 -15.33 8.21
C ALA A 23 7.43 -14.18 7.27
N PHE A 24 8.04 -13.00 7.38
CA PHE A 24 7.73 -11.79 6.62
C PHE A 24 8.74 -11.46 5.53
N GLU A 25 9.87 -12.17 5.47
CA GLU A 25 10.93 -11.91 4.49
C GLU A 25 10.41 -11.95 3.05
N TYR A 26 9.82 -13.07 2.63
CA TYR A 26 9.32 -13.24 1.26
C TYR A 26 8.04 -12.44 0.96
N PRO A 27 7.06 -12.34 1.86
CA PRO A 27 5.96 -11.38 1.72
C PRO A 27 6.43 -9.94 1.48
N SER A 28 7.45 -9.49 2.23
CA SER A 28 8.05 -8.16 2.06
C SER A 28 8.66 -8.01 0.69
N GLN A 29 9.53 -8.94 0.28
CA GLN A 29 10.15 -8.93 -1.06
C GLN A 29 9.10 -8.91 -2.19
N ALA A 30 8.06 -9.74 -2.09
CA ALA A 30 6.98 -9.77 -3.09
C ALA A 30 6.23 -8.44 -3.15
N SER A 31 5.90 -7.86 -2.01
CA SER A 31 5.22 -6.55 -1.93
C SER A 31 6.02 -5.46 -2.62
N LYS A 32 7.33 -5.38 -2.34
CA LYS A 32 8.27 -4.45 -2.98
C LYS A 32 8.32 -4.62 -4.50
N LEU A 33 8.49 -5.85 -4.97
CA LEU A 33 8.51 -6.15 -6.41
C LEU A 33 7.22 -5.72 -7.11
N ILE A 34 6.06 -5.89 -6.47
CA ILE A 34 4.76 -5.46 -7.03
C ILE A 34 4.63 -3.94 -7.01
N TRP A 35 5.08 -3.28 -5.94
CA TRP A 35 5.06 -1.82 -5.80
C TRP A 35 5.91 -1.11 -6.85
N ASP A 36 7.10 -1.65 -7.09
CA ASP A 36 8.13 -1.11 -7.97
C ASP A 36 7.94 -1.52 -9.43
N VAL A 37 6.83 -2.20 -9.76
CA VAL A 37 6.60 -2.70 -11.12
C VAL A 37 6.47 -1.54 -12.11
N ASN A 38 7.24 -1.60 -13.18
CA ASN A 38 7.27 -0.66 -14.28
C ASN A 38 7.43 -1.40 -15.62
N SER A 39 7.45 -0.66 -16.73
CA SER A 39 7.57 -1.26 -18.07
C SER A 39 8.88 -1.99 -18.32
N GLU A 40 9.94 -1.66 -17.58
CA GLU A 40 11.29 -2.21 -17.77
C GLU A 40 11.50 -3.51 -16.97
N ASN A 41 10.90 -3.60 -15.79
CA ASN A 41 11.15 -4.70 -14.84
C ASN A 41 10.01 -5.73 -14.74
N ILE A 42 8.86 -5.52 -15.39
CA ILE A 42 7.66 -6.37 -15.19
C ILE A 42 7.91 -7.87 -15.44
N LEU A 43 8.73 -8.22 -16.42
CA LEU A 43 9.06 -9.62 -16.72
C LEU A 43 9.89 -10.25 -15.59
N GLN A 44 10.87 -9.51 -15.08
CA GLN A 44 11.70 -9.94 -13.96
C GLN A 44 10.88 -10.07 -12.69
N ALA A 45 10.07 -9.06 -12.35
CA ALA A 45 9.18 -9.08 -11.19
C ALA A 45 8.21 -10.27 -11.27
N SER A 46 7.61 -10.51 -12.44
CA SER A 46 6.74 -11.66 -12.68
C SER A 46 7.45 -12.99 -12.41
N SER A 47 8.67 -13.18 -12.94
CA SER A 47 9.45 -14.40 -12.73
C SER A 47 9.77 -14.64 -11.26
N GLN A 48 10.23 -13.60 -10.55
CA GLN A 48 10.60 -13.72 -9.13
C GLN A 48 9.39 -14.06 -8.25
N ILE A 49 8.24 -13.42 -8.49
CA ILE A 49 7.01 -13.72 -7.75
C ILE A 49 6.53 -15.15 -8.05
N ILE A 50 6.60 -15.59 -9.31
CA ILE A 50 6.29 -16.97 -9.70
C ILE A 50 7.22 -17.96 -8.97
N ASP A 51 8.51 -17.66 -8.86
CA ASP A 51 9.47 -18.50 -8.16
C ASP A 51 9.18 -18.56 -6.65
N PHE A 52 8.79 -17.45 -6.02
CA PHE A 52 8.33 -17.44 -4.64
C PHE A 52 7.10 -18.34 -4.42
N ILE A 53 6.17 -18.36 -5.38
CA ILE A 53 5.00 -19.23 -5.31
C ILE A 53 5.39 -20.70 -5.53
N ASN A 54 6.20 -21.02 -6.55
CA ASN A 54 6.64 -22.38 -6.86
C ASN A 54 7.42 -23.02 -5.71
N THR A 55 8.22 -22.23 -5.00
CA THR A 55 9.01 -22.68 -3.85
C THR A 55 8.24 -22.62 -2.52
N ASN A 56 6.93 -22.36 -2.56
CA ASN A 56 6.05 -22.24 -1.39
C ASN A 56 6.51 -21.18 -0.37
N LYS A 57 7.29 -20.18 -0.80
CA LYS A 57 7.71 -19.05 0.03
C LYS A 57 6.57 -18.08 0.29
N ILE A 58 5.64 -17.95 -0.66
CA ILE A 58 4.36 -17.25 -0.48
C ILE A 58 3.22 -18.04 -1.15
N PRO A 59 1.98 -17.97 -0.62
CA PRO A 59 0.81 -18.51 -1.32
C PRO A 59 0.43 -17.64 -2.52
N ILE A 60 -0.06 -18.25 -3.60
CA ILE A 60 -0.57 -17.50 -4.77
C ILE A 60 -1.65 -16.47 -4.41
N LYS A 61 -2.55 -16.81 -3.48
CA LYS A 61 -3.61 -15.91 -3.00
C LYS A 61 -3.03 -14.62 -2.43
N MET A 62 -1.86 -14.70 -1.79
CA MET A 62 -1.18 -13.55 -1.20
C MET A 62 -0.62 -12.63 -2.28
N ALA A 63 0.03 -13.17 -3.31
CA ALA A 63 0.51 -12.37 -4.44
C ALA A 63 -0.65 -11.65 -5.15
N ILE A 64 -1.75 -12.36 -5.41
CA ILE A 64 -2.95 -11.77 -6.02
C ILE A 64 -3.58 -10.69 -5.13
N TYR A 65 -3.65 -10.93 -3.82
CA TYR A 65 -4.14 -9.95 -2.85
C TYR A 65 -3.27 -8.68 -2.82
N LEU A 66 -1.94 -8.83 -2.83
CA LEU A 66 -1.02 -7.69 -2.85
C LEU A 66 -1.19 -6.86 -4.12
N ILE A 67 -1.34 -7.50 -5.29
CA ILE A 67 -1.64 -6.80 -6.55
C ILE A 67 -2.96 -6.03 -6.46
N ASP A 68 -4.01 -6.65 -5.90
CA ASP A 68 -5.32 -5.99 -5.71
C ASP A 68 -5.21 -4.75 -4.83
N ILE A 69 -4.56 -4.85 -3.66
CA ILE A 69 -4.38 -3.71 -2.75
C ILE A 69 -3.52 -2.61 -3.39
N ILE A 70 -2.38 -2.96 -3.98
CA ILE A 70 -1.48 -1.99 -4.61
C ILE A 70 -2.17 -1.31 -5.81
N SER A 71 -3.03 -2.02 -6.54
CA SER A 71 -3.80 -1.44 -7.63
C SER A 71 -4.80 -0.36 -7.20
N GLN A 72 -5.26 -0.40 -5.95
CA GLN A 72 -6.13 0.64 -5.38
C GLN A 72 -5.35 1.91 -5.05
N LEU A 73 -4.04 1.78 -4.77
CA LEU A 73 -3.16 2.88 -4.43
C LEU A 73 -2.51 3.50 -5.69
N ARG A 74 -2.14 2.67 -6.67
CA ARG A 74 -1.35 3.03 -7.85
C ARG A 74 -2.20 3.00 -9.12
N GLU A 75 -3.23 3.84 -9.17
CA GLU A 75 -4.19 3.89 -10.28
C GLU A 75 -3.52 4.07 -11.66
N LYS A 76 -2.45 4.87 -11.73
CA LYS A 76 -1.67 5.09 -12.97
C LYS A 76 -1.00 3.82 -13.51
N ASN A 77 -0.69 2.86 -12.63
CA ASN A 77 0.00 1.63 -12.97
C ASN A 77 -0.98 0.45 -13.16
N ILE A 78 -2.29 0.70 -13.19
CA ILE A 78 -3.33 -0.35 -13.26
C ILE A 78 -3.12 -1.32 -14.43
N LYS A 79 -2.61 -0.83 -15.56
CA LYS A 79 -2.29 -1.66 -16.74
C LYS A 79 -1.16 -2.65 -16.47
N LEU A 80 -0.06 -2.18 -15.90
CA LEU A 80 1.09 -3.02 -15.54
C LEU A 80 0.71 -4.04 -14.46
N LEU A 81 -0.11 -3.63 -13.49
CA LEU A 81 -0.59 -4.54 -12.45
C LEU A 81 -1.55 -5.61 -13.02
N ALA A 82 -2.35 -5.28 -14.03
CA ALA A 82 -3.14 -6.27 -14.76
C ALA A 82 -2.28 -7.25 -15.57
N ASP A 83 -1.19 -6.76 -16.19
CA ASP A 83 -0.20 -7.61 -16.88
C ASP A 83 0.45 -8.60 -15.90
N LEU A 84 0.90 -8.11 -14.74
CA LEU A 84 1.50 -8.93 -13.69
C LEU A 84 0.49 -9.96 -13.12
N TYR A 85 -0.74 -9.52 -12.83
CA TYR A 85 -1.82 -10.40 -12.39
C TYR A 85 -2.06 -11.52 -13.41
N GLN A 86 -2.14 -11.18 -14.69
CA GLN A 86 -2.41 -12.12 -15.77
C GLN A 86 -1.27 -13.13 -15.93
N ALA A 87 -0.01 -12.69 -15.87
CA ALA A 87 1.15 -13.56 -15.93
C ALA A 87 1.12 -14.64 -14.83
N ILE A 88 0.89 -14.23 -13.58
CA ILE A 88 0.79 -15.14 -12.44
C ILE A 88 -0.44 -16.05 -12.59
N SER A 89 -1.59 -15.49 -12.91
CA SER A 89 -2.84 -16.24 -13.01
C SER A 89 -2.83 -17.30 -14.09
N ASN A 90 -2.25 -16.99 -15.25
CA ASN A 90 -2.08 -17.94 -16.35
C ASN A 90 -1.12 -19.07 -15.96
N LYS A 91 0.00 -18.75 -15.31
CA LYS A 91 1.01 -19.73 -14.89
C LYS A 91 0.42 -20.79 -13.95
N PHE A 92 -0.47 -20.39 -13.05
CA PHE A 92 -1.05 -21.25 -12.03
C PHE A 92 -2.51 -21.63 -12.28
N SER A 93 -3.06 -21.26 -13.44
CA SER A 93 -4.48 -21.47 -13.79
C SER A 93 -5.46 -21.01 -12.69
N CYS A 94 -5.19 -19.85 -12.07
CA CYS A 94 -6.01 -19.30 -11.00
C CYS A 94 -6.90 -18.15 -11.48
N THR A 95 -8.09 -18.02 -10.91
CA THR A 95 -9.03 -16.94 -11.24
C THR A 95 -9.68 -16.43 -9.95
N ILE A 96 -9.01 -15.50 -9.29
CA ILE A 96 -9.47 -14.89 -8.04
C ILE A 96 -9.89 -13.45 -8.34
N GLN A 97 -11.19 -13.17 -8.35
CA GLN A 97 -11.68 -11.83 -8.66
C GLN A 97 -11.07 -10.78 -7.71
N PRO A 98 -10.36 -9.75 -8.23
CA PRO A 98 -9.90 -8.63 -7.42
C PRO A 98 -11.07 -7.84 -6.84
N ARG A 99 -10.84 -7.11 -5.74
CA ARG A 99 -11.82 -6.16 -5.19
C ARG A 99 -11.81 -4.83 -5.93
N ASN A 100 -10.65 -4.43 -6.47
CA ASN A 100 -10.55 -3.25 -7.30
C ASN A 100 -11.35 -3.42 -8.61
N GLU A 101 -12.41 -2.61 -8.77
CA GLU A 101 -13.30 -2.67 -9.93
C GLU A 101 -12.60 -2.30 -11.25
N LYS A 102 -11.63 -1.38 -11.22
CA LYS A 102 -10.82 -1.00 -12.40
C LYS A 102 -9.93 -2.17 -12.83
N LEU A 103 -9.23 -2.81 -11.89
CA LEU A 103 -8.39 -3.98 -12.17
C LEU A 103 -9.24 -5.15 -12.71
N THR A 104 -10.36 -5.42 -12.05
CA THR A 104 -11.28 -6.50 -12.44
C THR A 104 -11.88 -6.27 -13.83
N SER A 105 -12.26 -5.03 -14.14
CA SER A 105 -12.77 -4.65 -15.46
C SER A 105 -11.70 -4.85 -16.54
N LEU A 106 -10.45 -4.42 -16.29
CA LEU A 106 -9.36 -4.58 -17.25
C LEU A 106 -9.03 -6.06 -17.51
N LEU A 107 -9.03 -6.89 -16.47
CA LEU A 107 -8.87 -8.34 -16.60
C LEU A 107 -10.03 -8.98 -17.38
N HIS A 108 -11.26 -8.51 -17.17
CA HIS A 108 -12.42 -8.98 -17.93
C HIS A 108 -12.29 -8.67 -19.43
N TYR A 109 -11.87 -7.44 -19.80
CA TYR A 109 -11.58 -7.10 -21.20
C TYR A 109 -10.49 -7.98 -21.82
N ARG A 110 -9.57 -8.49 -21.00
CA ARG A 110 -8.52 -9.45 -21.39
C ARG A 110 -8.96 -10.91 -21.41
N GLY A 111 -10.24 -11.19 -21.20
CA GLY A 111 -10.82 -12.53 -21.33
C GLY A 111 -11.00 -13.31 -20.03
N PHE A 112 -10.65 -12.74 -18.86
CA PHE A 112 -10.99 -13.36 -17.58
C PHE A 112 -12.50 -13.32 -17.35
N LYS A 113 -13.07 -14.43 -16.86
CA LYS A 113 -14.50 -14.54 -16.54
C LYS A 113 -14.66 -14.61 -15.02
N PHE A 114 -15.32 -13.61 -14.45
CA PHE A 114 -15.68 -13.59 -13.04
C PHE A 114 -17.19 -13.75 -12.88
N ALA A 115 -17.62 -14.53 -11.88
CA ALA A 115 -19.03 -14.80 -11.66
C ALA A 115 -19.80 -13.51 -11.34
N ASN A 116 -20.91 -13.28 -12.03
CA ASN A 116 -21.80 -12.13 -11.83
C ASN A 116 -21.14 -10.75 -12.01
N PHE A 117 -19.98 -10.67 -12.67
CA PHE A 117 -19.30 -9.41 -12.93
C PHE A 117 -19.56 -8.92 -14.35
N ARG A 118 -19.83 -7.61 -14.48
CA ARG A 118 -19.88 -6.90 -15.76
C ARG A 118 -19.15 -5.56 -15.58
N PRO A 119 -18.20 -5.20 -16.44
CA PRO A 119 -17.54 -3.90 -16.38
C PRO A 119 -18.55 -2.75 -16.51
N LYS A 120 -18.41 -1.72 -15.65
CA LYS A 120 -19.20 -0.48 -15.75
C LYS A 120 -18.45 0.66 -16.44
N MET A 121 -17.13 0.51 -16.60
CA MET A 121 -16.23 1.50 -17.21
C MET A 121 -15.66 0.93 -18.50
N LYS A 122 -15.43 1.79 -19.50
CA LYS A 122 -14.74 1.38 -20.74
C LYS A 122 -13.26 1.14 -20.46
N GLU A 123 -12.63 0.34 -21.30
CA GLU A 123 -11.20 0.04 -21.15
C GLU A 123 -10.34 1.30 -21.25
N GLU A 124 -10.66 2.22 -22.16
CA GLU A 124 -9.88 3.46 -22.34
C GLU A 124 -9.94 4.37 -21.10
N ASP A 125 -11.11 4.41 -20.44
CA ASP A 125 -11.34 5.21 -19.22
C ASP A 125 -10.64 4.59 -17.99
N ILE A 126 -10.35 3.29 -18.03
CA ILE A 126 -9.58 2.60 -16.97
C ILE A 126 -8.08 2.85 -17.16
N ILE A 127 -7.60 2.78 -18.41
CA ILE A 127 -6.19 2.96 -18.74
C ILE A 127 -5.75 4.41 -18.51
N ASN A 128 -6.62 5.37 -18.85
CA ASN A 128 -6.34 6.79 -18.66
C ASN A 128 -6.95 7.27 -17.35
N VAL A 129 -6.10 7.67 -16.41
CA VAL A 129 -6.55 8.20 -15.10
C VAL A 129 -7.47 9.42 -15.26
N TYR A 130 -7.17 10.26 -16.26
CA TYR A 130 -7.96 11.42 -16.64
C TYR A 130 -8.13 11.47 -18.17
N SER A 131 -9.17 12.17 -18.63
CA SER A 131 -9.37 12.44 -20.05
C SER A 131 -8.12 13.05 -20.69
N ILE A 132 -7.73 12.52 -21.85
CA ILE A 132 -6.48 12.88 -22.57
C ILE A 132 -6.39 14.37 -22.95
N ASP A 133 -7.53 15.06 -22.99
CA ASP A 133 -7.63 16.49 -23.31
C ASP A 133 -7.72 17.38 -22.05
N SER A 134 -7.55 16.81 -20.85
CA SER A 134 -7.59 17.56 -19.58
C SER A 134 -6.21 17.92 -19.09
N ALA A 135 -6.06 19.08 -18.42
CA ALA A 135 -4.81 19.47 -17.77
C ALA A 135 -4.30 18.41 -16.78
N LEU A 136 -5.20 17.80 -16.02
CA LEU A 136 -4.87 16.73 -15.06
C LEU A 136 -4.21 15.51 -15.71
N HIS A 137 -4.55 15.19 -16.96
CA HIS A 137 -3.86 14.14 -17.70
C HIS A 137 -2.39 14.49 -17.91
N TYR A 138 -2.08 15.66 -18.45
CA TYR A 138 -0.69 16.07 -18.66
C TYR A 138 0.09 16.13 -17.34
N ILE A 139 -0.55 16.58 -16.26
CA ILE A 139 0.05 16.59 -14.93
C ILE A 139 0.35 15.17 -14.47
N ALA A 140 -0.64 14.26 -14.48
CA ALA A 140 -0.49 12.89 -13.98
C ALA A 140 0.56 12.07 -14.75
N TYR A 141 0.80 12.39 -16.02
CA TYR A 141 1.83 11.76 -16.86
C TYR A 141 3.14 12.55 -16.94
N ASP A 142 3.30 13.57 -16.09
CA ASP A 142 4.48 14.43 -15.96
C ASP A 142 4.94 15.15 -17.25
N LYS A 143 3.98 15.55 -18.08
CA LYS A 143 4.18 16.18 -19.39
C LYS A 143 4.19 17.71 -19.30
N VAL A 144 5.11 18.25 -18.52
CA VAL A 144 5.11 19.67 -18.13
C VAL A 144 5.19 20.65 -19.31
N ASP A 145 5.93 20.33 -20.37
CA ASP A 145 6.11 21.25 -21.50
C ASP A 145 4.87 21.30 -22.39
N GLU A 146 4.24 20.15 -22.62
CA GLU A 146 2.96 20.04 -23.33
C GLU A 146 1.84 20.72 -22.55
N LEU A 147 1.84 20.59 -21.21
CA LEU A 147 0.92 21.27 -20.32
C LEU A 147 1.00 22.79 -20.48
N LYS A 148 2.20 23.38 -20.46
CA LYS A 148 2.42 24.82 -20.63
C LYS A 148 1.89 25.33 -21.97
N ILE A 149 2.08 24.56 -23.05
CA ILE A 149 1.64 24.93 -24.40
C ILE A 149 0.11 24.88 -24.50
N LYS A 150 -0.52 23.80 -24.00
CA LYS A 150 -1.96 23.57 -24.14
C LYS A 150 -2.81 24.38 -23.15
N PHE A 151 -2.28 24.65 -21.96
CA PHE A 151 -3.00 25.33 -20.88
C PHE A 151 -2.18 26.50 -20.30
N PRO A 152 -1.85 27.53 -21.10
CA PRO A 152 -0.98 28.64 -20.67
C PRO A 152 -1.59 29.48 -19.54
N TYR A 153 -2.90 29.42 -19.35
CA TYR A 153 -3.66 30.14 -18.32
C TYR A 153 -4.27 29.20 -17.27
N LEU A 154 -3.62 28.06 -17.02
CA LEU A 154 -4.06 27.12 -15.99
C LEU A 154 -4.04 27.80 -14.61
N ASP A 155 -5.20 27.86 -13.95
CA ASP A 155 -5.32 28.33 -12.58
C ASP A 155 -4.76 27.27 -11.61
N ILE A 156 -3.66 27.59 -10.95
CA ILE A 156 -2.95 26.67 -10.04
C ILE A 156 -3.62 26.53 -8.67
N ALA A 157 -4.52 27.45 -8.29
CA ALA A 157 -5.21 27.45 -7.00
C ALA A 157 -6.58 26.77 -7.07
N ARG A 158 -7.17 26.70 -8.27
CA ARG A 158 -8.48 26.10 -8.49
C ARG A 158 -8.41 24.58 -8.53
N GLU A 159 -9.29 23.94 -7.79
CA GLU A 159 -9.51 22.50 -7.89
C GLU A 159 -10.18 22.14 -9.22
N ILE A 160 -9.68 21.07 -9.85
CA ILE A 160 -10.24 20.45 -11.04
C ILE A 160 -10.55 19.01 -10.63
N ASN A 161 -11.81 18.58 -10.69
CA ASN A 161 -12.23 17.27 -10.17
C ASN A 161 -11.75 17.01 -8.72
N GLU A 162 -11.97 17.99 -7.83
CA GLU A 162 -11.70 17.90 -6.38
C GLU A 162 -10.21 17.74 -6.01
N ILE A 163 -9.31 18.05 -6.94
CA ILE A 163 -7.87 18.04 -6.73
C ILE A 163 -7.20 19.27 -7.33
N THR A 164 -6.24 19.87 -6.62
CA THR A 164 -5.44 20.98 -7.15
C THR A 164 -4.39 20.46 -8.15
N PRO A 165 -3.91 21.30 -9.09
CA PRO A 165 -2.83 20.89 -9.99
C PRO A 165 -1.57 20.40 -9.27
N LEU A 166 -1.19 21.06 -8.15
CA LEU A 166 -0.06 20.62 -7.32
C LEU A 166 -0.34 19.26 -6.67
N ASP A 167 -1.52 19.08 -6.06
CA ASP A 167 -1.88 17.78 -5.47
C ASP A 167 -1.96 16.66 -6.49
N CYS A 168 -2.39 16.95 -7.72
CA CYS A 168 -2.36 15.97 -8.80
C CYS A 168 -0.92 15.56 -9.13
N ALA A 169 0.01 16.52 -9.20
CA ALA A 169 1.41 16.22 -9.42
C ALA A 169 1.99 15.36 -8.29
N ILE A 170 1.64 15.68 -7.04
CA ILE A 170 2.04 14.93 -5.85
C ILE A 170 1.46 13.50 -5.88
N LYS A 171 0.16 13.34 -6.12
CA LYS A 171 -0.56 12.04 -6.13
C LYS A 171 0.03 11.05 -7.12
N TYR A 172 0.49 11.53 -8.27
CA TYR A 172 1.02 10.69 -9.35
C TYR A 172 2.54 10.74 -9.47
N GLY A 173 3.24 11.30 -8.48
CA GLY A 173 4.69 11.34 -8.45
C GLY A 173 5.33 12.10 -9.62
N SER A 174 4.64 13.11 -10.15
CA SER A 174 5.00 13.85 -11.37
C SER A 174 5.91 15.02 -11.02
N GLU A 175 7.21 14.74 -10.97
CA GLU A 175 8.24 15.60 -10.41
C GLU A 175 8.42 16.91 -11.18
N LEU A 176 8.41 16.87 -12.51
CA LEU A 176 8.57 18.07 -13.33
C LEU A 176 7.39 19.03 -13.15
N CYS A 177 6.17 18.49 -13.14
CA CYS A 177 4.95 19.25 -12.89
C CYS A 177 4.91 19.78 -11.46
N PHE A 178 5.32 18.99 -10.48
CA PHE A 178 5.43 19.41 -9.08
C PHE A 178 6.35 20.63 -8.95
N ASN A 179 7.57 20.54 -9.48
CA ASN A 179 8.55 21.63 -9.47
C ASN A 179 8.02 22.88 -10.17
N TYR A 180 7.36 22.70 -11.32
CA TYR A 180 6.72 23.80 -12.04
C TYR A 180 5.66 24.53 -11.20
N PHE A 181 4.72 23.80 -10.59
CA PHE A 181 3.67 24.43 -9.78
C PHE A 181 4.20 25.05 -8.49
N LYS A 182 5.19 24.43 -7.85
CA LYS A 182 5.89 25.01 -6.69
C LYS A 182 6.54 26.34 -7.04
N ASN A 183 7.21 26.44 -8.19
CA ASN A 183 7.83 27.68 -8.67
C ASN A 183 6.81 28.78 -9.00
N LEU A 184 5.58 28.40 -9.38
CA LEU A 184 4.47 29.34 -9.54
C LEU A 184 3.81 29.75 -8.21
N GLY A 185 4.27 29.22 -7.07
CA GLY A 185 3.77 29.57 -5.75
C GLY A 185 2.57 28.76 -5.27
N ALA A 186 2.26 27.63 -5.92
CA ALA A 186 1.20 26.73 -5.49
C ALA A 186 1.42 26.26 -4.04
N LYS A 187 0.31 26.07 -3.31
CA LYS A 187 0.32 25.69 -1.90
C LYS A 187 -0.16 24.26 -1.74
N TYR A 188 0.43 23.57 -0.79
CA TYR A 188 -0.07 22.29 -0.32
C TYR A 188 -1.45 22.45 0.30
N THR A 189 -2.28 21.44 0.13
CA THR A 189 -3.56 21.27 0.85
C THR A 189 -3.36 20.40 2.09
N ASP A 190 -4.47 20.05 2.73
CA ASP A 190 -4.55 19.06 3.81
C ASP A 190 -4.52 17.60 3.29
N LYS A 191 -4.68 17.40 1.98
CA LYS A 191 -4.61 16.08 1.32
C LYS A 191 -3.23 15.79 0.74
N SER A 192 -2.38 16.80 0.56
CA SER A 192 -1.06 16.65 -0.09
C SER A 192 -0.22 15.54 0.54
N GLU A 193 -0.26 15.39 1.86
CA GLU A 193 0.53 14.38 2.56
C GLU A 193 0.08 12.95 2.22
N LEU A 194 -1.24 12.73 2.14
CA LEU A 194 -1.82 11.47 1.69
C LEU A 194 -1.46 11.18 0.23
N TYR A 195 -1.45 12.21 -0.61
CA TYR A 195 -1.12 12.07 -2.03
C TYR A 195 0.37 11.78 -2.25
N ALA A 196 1.28 12.38 -1.48
CA ALA A 196 2.72 12.15 -1.68
C ALA A 196 3.07 10.70 -1.36
N VAL A 197 2.41 10.20 -0.31
CA VAL A 197 2.39 8.80 0.06
C VAL A 197 1.96 7.95 -1.15
N GLN A 198 0.75 8.16 -1.70
CA GLN A 198 0.28 7.42 -2.91
C GLN A 198 1.20 7.53 -4.13
N GLY A 199 1.82 8.70 -4.33
CA GLY A 199 2.71 8.96 -5.47
C GLY A 199 4.00 8.16 -5.40
N GLY A 200 4.55 7.93 -4.20
CA GLY A 200 5.79 7.19 -4.01
C GLY A 200 6.99 7.80 -4.72
N ASN A 201 6.97 9.11 -5.00
CA ASN A 201 8.13 9.82 -5.54
C ASN A 201 8.94 10.39 -4.37
N THR A 202 10.11 9.80 -4.13
CA THR A 202 10.99 10.19 -3.02
C THR A 202 11.43 11.64 -3.09
N ASN A 203 11.70 12.20 -4.27
CA ASN A 203 12.14 13.60 -4.40
C ASN A 203 11.05 14.59 -3.96
N ILE A 204 9.81 14.38 -4.42
CA ILE A 204 8.65 15.16 -3.98
C ILE A 204 8.48 15.05 -2.47
N PHE A 205 8.55 13.82 -1.97
CA PHE A 205 8.36 13.55 -0.55
C PHE A 205 9.39 14.28 0.33
N MET A 206 10.67 14.19 -0.04
CA MET A 206 11.77 14.88 0.65
C MET A 206 11.58 16.40 0.63
N GLN A 207 11.21 16.97 -0.51
CA GLN A 207 10.96 18.41 -0.62
C GLN A 207 9.82 18.88 0.29
N MET A 208 8.75 18.09 0.41
CA MET A 208 7.63 18.41 1.31
C MET A 208 8.05 18.41 2.79
N ILE A 209 8.98 17.53 3.17
CA ILE A 209 9.55 17.50 4.52
C ILE A 209 10.39 18.75 4.79
N GLU A 210 11.25 19.15 3.84
CA GLU A 210 12.02 20.39 3.94
C GLU A 210 11.11 21.62 4.07
N ASP A 211 9.96 21.58 3.40
CA ASP A 211 8.89 22.57 3.51
C ASP A 211 8.07 22.47 4.82
N LYS A 212 8.52 21.64 5.78
CA LYS A 212 7.92 21.42 7.10
C LYS A 212 6.53 20.78 7.09
N LYS A 213 6.21 19.96 6.09
CA LYS A 213 5.01 19.10 6.15
C LYS A 213 5.22 17.90 7.06
N SER A 214 4.17 17.51 7.78
CA SER A 214 4.16 16.37 8.69
C SER A 214 3.30 15.24 8.14
N PHE A 215 3.83 14.03 8.05
CA PHE A 215 3.16 12.89 7.44
C PHE A 215 2.64 11.90 8.48
N ASN A 216 1.50 11.25 8.18
CA ASN A 216 0.97 10.13 8.96
C ASN A 216 1.31 8.77 8.30
N TYR A 217 1.72 7.80 9.12
CA TYR A 217 2.48 6.57 8.80
C TYR A 217 1.71 5.45 8.07
N ARG A 218 1.44 5.59 6.76
CA ARG A 218 0.72 4.51 6.05
C ARG A 218 1.43 3.82 4.88
N GLN A 219 2.63 4.24 4.42
CA GLN A 219 3.30 3.56 3.29
C GLN A 219 4.82 3.37 3.40
N TYR A 220 5.25 2.34 2.65
CA TYR A 220 6.50 1.59 2.65
C TYR A 220 7.80 2.43 2.53
N GLU A 221 7.92 3.29 1.52
CA GLU A 221 9.19 4.02 1.22
C GLU A 221 9.47 5.17 2.20
N ILE A 222 8.42 5.62 2.86
CA ILE A 222 8.38 6.84 3.64
C ILE A 222 8.50 6.55 5.14
N ALA A 223 8.04 5.37 5.58
CA ALA A 223 8.10 4.95 6.97
C ALA A 223 9.53 4.82 7.49
N GLU A 224 10.47 4.38 6.64
CA GLU A 224 11.89 4.27 7.00
C GLU A 224 12.51 5.65 7.20
N TYR A 225 12.35 6.55 6.21
CA TYR A 225 12.89 7.91 6.25
C TYR A 225 12.26 8.77 7.36
N LEU A 226 10.93 8.73 7.49
CA LEU A 226 10.21 9.48 8.54
C LEU A 226 10.59 9.03 9.93
N LYS A 227 10.99 7.77 10.10
CA LYS A 227 11.33 7.26 11.41
C LYS A 227 12.77 7.53 11.81
N SER A 228 13.72 7.33 10.88
CA SER A 228 15.13 7.65 11.13
C SER A 228 15.35 9.15 11.37
N ASN A 229 14.52 10.01 10.77
CA ASN A 229 14.66 11.46 10.88
C ASN A 229 13.63 12.17 11.77
N PHE A 230 12.44 11.59 12.03
CA PHE A 230 11.36 12.28 12.79
C PHE A 230 10.77 11.49 13.96
N ARG A 231 11.29 10.29 14.28
CA ARG A 231 10.93 9.47 15.46
C ARG A 231 9.46 9.12 15.66
N GLN A 232 8.60 9.22 14.65
CA GLN A 232 7.17 8.92 14.82
C GLN A 232 6.86 7.44 14.43
N ASN A 233 5.74 6.89 14.95
CA ASN A 233 5.44 5.45 14.96
C ASN A 233 4.19 5.10 14.14
N PRO A 234 4.18 4.00 13.38
CA PRO A 234 2.98 3.51 12.70
C PRO A 234 1.90 3.03 13.68
N ASP A 235 0.63 3.31 13.34
CA ASP A 235 -0.50 3.20 14.28
C ASP A 235 -1.02 1.76 14.50
N SER A 236 -0.70 0.83 13.59
CA SER A 236 -1.20 -0.56 13.64
C SER A 236 -0.35 -1.55 12.82
N ILE A 237 0.04 -2.66 13.46
CA ILE A 237 0.71 -3.79 12.81
C ILE A 237 -0.16 -4.37 11.69
N ALA A 238 -1.46 -4.52 11.95
CA ALA A 238 -2.34 -5.17 11.02
C ALA A 238 -2.71 -4.31 9.81
N GLU A 239 -2.78 -2.98 9.98
CA GLU A 239 -2.90 -2.06 8.84
C GLU A 239 -1.65 -2.16 7.97
N SER A 240 -0.46 -2.25 8.59
CA SER A 240 0.79 -2.46 7.88
C SER A 240 0.77 -3.75 7.06
N MET A 241 0.33 -4.87 7.66
CA MET A 241 0.19 -6.14 6.92
C MET A 241 -0.86 -6.07 5.81
N PHE A 242 -2.00 -5.40 6.06
CA PHE A 242 -3.08 -5.24 5.08
C PHE A 242 -2.58 -4.56 3.80
N PHE A 243 -1.73 -3.53 3.94
CA PHE A 243 -1.14 -2.80 2.81
C PHE A 243 0.17 -3.41 2.29
N GLY A 244 0.61 -4.56 2.79
CA GLY A 244 1.85 -5.22 2.36
C GLY A 244 3.14 -4.60 2.92
N ASN A 245 3.05 -3.77 3.96
CA ASN A 245 4.18 -3.14 4.66
C ASN A 245 4.78 -4.09 5.72
N TYR A 246 5.32 -5.23 5.28
CA TYR A 246 5.76 -6.29 6.20
C TYR A 246 7.00 -5.93 7.03
N ASP A 247 7.89 -5.05 6.54
CA ASP A 247 9.03 -4.55 7.32
C ASP A 247 8.57 -3.74 8.54
N VAL A 248 7.59 -2.87 8.32
CA VAL A 248 6.96 -2.06 9.38
C VAL A 248 6.22 -2.95 10.36
N ALA A 249 5.46 -3.94 9.86
CA ALA A 249 4.78 -4.91 10.70
C ALA A 249 5.78 -5.72 11.56
N SER A 250 6.88 -6.19 10.95
CA SER A 250 7.96 -6.91 11.63
C SER A 250 8.55 -6.08 12.75
N TYR A 251 8.88 -4.82 12.45
CA TYR A 251 9.45 -3.92 13.45
C TYR A 251 8.48 -3.70 14.62
N LEU A 252 7.23 -3.38 14.33
CA LEU A 252 6.24 -3.11 15.36
C LEU A 252 6.03 -4.34 16.25
N LEU A 253 6.01 -5.55 15.69
CA LEU A 253 5.95 -6.79 16.46
C LEU A 253 7.17 -6.96 17.37
N SER A 254 8.38 -6.78 16.84
CA SER A 254 9.62 -6.92 17.61
C SER A 254 9.76 -5.90 18.74
N ASN A 255 9.02 -4.79 18.70
CA ASN A 255 9.03 -3.75 19.73
C ASN A 255 7.79 -3.78 20.64
N GLY A 256 7.09 -4.91 20.72
CA GLY A 256 5.94 -5.08 21.61
C GLY A 256 4.71 -4.26 21.21
N GLY A 257 4.60 -3.90 19.93
CA GLY A 257 3.42 -3.23 19.37
C GLY A 257 2.14 -4.01 19.68
N ASN A 258 1.06 -3.29 19.99
CA ASN A 258 -0.16 -3.90 20.50
C ASN A 258 -0.83 -4.85 19.48
N ILE A 259 -0.70 -6.15 19.73
CA ILE A 259 -1.28 -7.25 18.94
C ILE A 259 -2.82 -7.32 19.09
N ASN A 260 -3.43 -6.69 20.09
CA ASN A 260 -4.89 -6.78 20.26
C ASN A 260 -5.67 -6.03 19.18
N LYS A 261 -5.09 -4.99 18.54
CA LYS A 261 -5.64 -4.43 17.29
C LYS A 261 -5.47 -5.40 16.11
N LEU A 262 -4.42 -6.22 16.17
CA LEU A 262 -4.03 -7.22 15.18
C LEU A 262 -4.97 -8.42 15.19
N TYR A 263 -5.48 -8.83 16.36
CA TYR A 263 -6.40 -9.97 16.52
C TYR A 263 -7.67 -9.82 15.66
N ILE A 264 -8.23 -8.61 15.57
CA ILE A 264 -9.44 -8.32 14.78
C ILE A 264 -9.16 -8.43 13.28
N ILE A 265 -8.03 -7.91 12.81
CA ILE A 265 -7.70 -7.93 11.38
C ILE A 265 -7.14 -9.29 10.94
N PHE A 266 -6.37 -9.97 11.80
CA PHE A 266 -5.93 -11.34 11.57
C PHE A 266 -7.14 -12.28 11.53
N HIS A 267 -8.14 -12.06 12.40
CA HIS A 267 -9.44 -12.72 12.27
C HIS A 267 -10.11 -12.42 10.93
N ILE A 268 -10.15 -11.17 10.49
CA ILE A 268 -10.79 -10.82 9.22
C ILE A 268 -10.06 -11.46 8.02
N ILE A 269 -8.72 -11.42 8.00
CA ILE A 269 -7.89 -12.04 6.95
C ILE A 269 -8.02 -13.57 6.98
N PHE A 270 -8.00 -14.17 8.17
CA PHE A 270 -8.19 -15.60 8.37
C PHE A 270 -9.59 -16.05 7.94
N ILE A 271 -10.63 -15.28 8.26
CA ILE A 271 -12.03 -15.47 7.81
C ILE A 271 -12.14 -15.33 6.29
N ILE A 272 -11.51 -14.33 5.67
CA ILE A 272 -11.51 -14.14 4.20
C ILE A 272 -10.79 -15.30 3.49
N ILE A 273 -9.68 -15.79 4.05
CA ILE A 273 -8.93 -16.94 3.52
C ILE A 273 -9.73 -18.24 3.68
N LEU A 274 -10.52 -18.38 4.76
CA LEU A 274 -11.32 -19.56 5.10
C LEU A 274 -12.71 -19.62 4.45
N LEU A 275 -13.30 -18.51 4.00
CA LEU A 275 -14.63 -18.49 3.37
C LEU A 275 -14.68 -19.02 1.93
N HIS A 276 -13.57 -19.57 1.42
CA HIS A 276 -13.58 -20.30 0.15
C HIS A 276 -14.04 -21.75 0.39
N PRO A 277 -15.02 -22.30 -0.35
CA PRO A 277 -15.80 -23.49 0.02
C PRO A 277 -15.04 -24.83 0.12
N PHE A 278 -13.71 -24.85 -0.04
CA PHE A 278 -12.91 -26.07 -0.08
C PHE A 278 -12.34 -26.54 1.27
N TYR A 279 -12.61 -25.85 2.38
CA TYR A 279 -11.99 -26.17 3.67
C TYR A 279 -12.96 -26.20 4.87
N SER A 280 -14.21 -26.66 4.68
CA SER A 280 -15.17 -26.80 5.80
C SER A 280 -14.64 -27.63 6.97
N HIS A 281 -13.81 -28.65 6.70
CA HIS A 281 -13.33 -29.55 7.74
C HIS A 281 -12.19 -28.97 8.59
N ILE A 282 -11.25 -28.24 7.95
CA ILE A 282 -10.17 -27.54 8.68
C ILE A 282 -10.74 -26.31 9.40
N TYR A 283 -11.72 -25.65 8.79
CA TYR A 283 -12.47 -24.55 9.42
C TYR A 283 -13.13 -24.97 10.73
N HIS A 284 -13.79 -26.14 10.74
CA HIS A 284 -14.44 -26.64 11.95
C HIS A 284 -13.44 -26.96 13.06
N CYS A 285 -12.28 -27.55 12.73
CA CYS A 285 -11.22 -27.79 13.71
C CYS A 285 -10.63 -26.50 14.27
N PHE A 286 -10.45 -25.48 13.42
CA PHE A 286 -9.85 -24.22 13.83
C PHE A 286 -10.80 -23.34 14.65
N ILE A 287 -12.09 -23.31 14.31
CA ILE A 287 -13.11 -22.65 15.14
C ILE A 287 -13.22 -23.34 16.49
N THR A 288 -13.25 -24.67 16.53
CA THR A 288 -13.29 -25.40 17.80
C THR A 288 -12.06 -25.10 18.65
N PHE A 289 -10.87 -25.10 18.06
CA PHE A 289 -9.63 -24.75 18.76
C PHE A 289 -9.67 -23.32 19.31
N PHE A 290 -10.08 -22.36 18.49
CA PHE A 290 -10.16 -20.97 18.86
C PHE A 290 -11.19 -20.71 19.96
N PHE A 291 -12.36 -21.36 19.88
CA PHE A 291 -13.39 -21.29 20.91
C PHE A 291 -12.89 -21.87 22.24
N ILE A 292 -12.12 -22.95 22.20
CA ILE A 292 -11.49 -23.56 23.39
C ILE A 292 -10.44 -22.60 23.99
N SER A 293 -9.58 -21.98 23.18
CA SER A 293 -8.57 -21.04 23.66
C SER A 293 -9.16 -19.76 24.26
N CYS A 294 -10.22 -19.21 23.64
CA CYS A 294 -10.93 -18.07 24.23
C CYS A 294 -11.63 -18.47 25.53
N SER A 295 -12.21 -19.68 25.60
CA SER A 295 -12.87 -20.18 26.81
C SER A 295 -11.87 -20.40 27.95
N SER A 296 -10.66 -20.90 27.68
CA SER A 296 -9.63 -21.08 28.71
C SER A 296 -9.12 -19.75 29.25
N LEU A 297 -8.89 -18.76 28.37
CA LEU A 297 -8.47 -17.42 28.78
C LEU A 297 -9.53 -16.75 29.66
N LEU A 298 -10.81 -16.90 29.31
CA LEU A 298 -11.92 -16.35 30.07
C LEU A 298 -12.09 -17.06 31.43
N TYR A 299 -11.80 -18.35 31.48
CA TYR A 299 -11.78 -19.14 32.71
C TYR A 299 -10.65 -18.69 33.67
N ASP A 300 -9.44 -18.47 33.16
CA ASP A 300 -8.31 -17.99 33.96
C ASP A 300 -8.57 -16.59 34.54
N ILE A 301 -9.20 -15.70 33.75
CA ILE A 301 -9.60 -14.36 34.19
C ILE A 301 -10.65 -14.46 35.32
N LEU A 302 -11.69 -15.28 35.13
CA LEU A 302 -12.74 -15.48 36.15
C LEU A 302 -12.17 -16.10 37.44
N PHE A 303 -11.25 -17.06 37.30
CA PHE A 303 -10.59 -17.70 38.44
C PHE A 303 -9.78 -16.71 39.28
N HIS A 304 -9.00 -15.82 38.63
CA HIS A 304 -8.31 -14.74 39.32
C HIS A 304 -9.27 -13.72 39.95
N PHE A 305 -10.37 -13.40 39.29
CA PHE A 305 -11.37 -12.48 39.85
C PHE A 305 -12.03 -13.04 41.13
N ILE A 306 -12.35 -14.33 41.14
CA ILE A 306 -12.90 -15.01 42.32
C ILE A 306 -11.86 -15.05 43.45
N PHE A 307 -10.60 -15.34 43.13
CA PHE A 307 -9.52 -15.36 44.12
C PHE A 307 -9.31 -14.00 44.80
N ILE A 308 -9.45 -12.91 44.05
CA ILE A 308 -9.37 -11.53 44.58
C ILE A 308 -10.57 -11.17 45.47
N ILE A 309 -11.77 -11.67 45.16
CA ILE A 309 -12.98 -11.37 45.96
C ILE A 309 -12.99 -12.15 47.28
N VAL A 310 -12.37 -13.34 47.31
CA VAL A 310 -12.38 -14.25 48.47
C VAL A 310 -11.17 -14.04 49.39
N SER A 311 -10.17 -13.27 48.98
CA SER A 311 -8.99 -12.90 49.79
C SER A 311 -9.16 -11.53 50.45
#